data_AF-A0A0V7Z328-F1
#
_entry.id   AF-A0A0V7Z328-F1
#
_cell.length_a   1.000
_cell.length_b   1.000
_cell.length_c   1.000
_cell.angle_alpha   90.00
_cell.angle_beta   90.00
_cell.angle_gamma   90.00
#
_symmetry.space_group_name_H-M   'P 1'
#
loop_
_entity.id
_entity.type
_entity.pdbx_description
1 polymer ?
#
loop_
_entity_poly.entity_id
_entity_poly.type
_entity_poly.pdbx_seq_one_letter_code
_entity_poly.pdbx_strand_id
1 'polypeptide(L)'
;MRLACARLALAGAVLLGLSGAASARDVREPDESTLDRHGHYRNRDGFEVHRPAKSRDGNKPAGATAKCRDDTWSFSRNHRGTCSGHGGVAHWEG
;
A
#
# COMPACT_ATOMS: atom_id res chain seq x y z
N MET A 1 44.57 46.39 34.12
CA MET A 1 43.48 45.42 34.36
C MET A 1 42.34 45.67 33.38
N ARG A 2 42.28 44.91 32.28
CA ARG A 2 41.06 44.61 31.51
C ARG A 2 41.24 43.20 30.92
N LEU A 3 40.66 42.23 31.61
CA LEU A 3 40.31 40.91 31.05
C LEU A 3 39.26 41.14 29.95
N ALA A 4 39.07 40.31 28.92
CA ALA A 4 39.05 38.86 28.95
C ALA A 4 39.35 38.23 27.58
N CYS A 5 39.79 36.98 27.66
CA CYS A 5 40.18 36.10 26.57
C CYS A 5 39.00 35.71 25.66
N ALA A 6 39.23 35.88 24.36
CA ALA A 6 39.02 34.94 23.28
C ALA A 6 38.01 33.77 23.45
N ARG A 7 37.07 33.76 22.49
CA ARG A 7 36.63 32.61 21.66
C ARG A 7 35.87 31.49 22.38
N LEU A 8 34.55 31.63 22.39
CA LEU A 8 33.64 30.48 22.31
C LEU A 8 33.12 30.37 20.88
N ALA A 9 33.76 29.48 20.11
CA ALA A 9 33.20 28.92 18.90
C ALA A 9 32.49 27.62 19.29
N LEU A 10 31.18 27.53 19.08
CA LEU A 10 30.45 26.27 18.96
C LEU A 10 29.30 26.52 17.97
N ALA A 11 29.63 26.41 16.68
CA ALA A 11 28.66 26.32 15.60
C ALA A 11 27.99 24.94 15.70
N GLY A 12 26.91 24.84 16.47
CA GLY A 12 26.03 23.67 16.47
C GLY A 12 25.15 23.69 15.24
N ALA A 13 25.66 23.21 14.10
CA ALA A 13 24.83 22.95 12.93
C ALA A 13 23.91 21.77 13.25
N VAL A 14 22.69 22.07 13.74
CA VAL A 14 21.61 21.09 13.81
C VAL A 14 21.19 20.80 12.38
N LEU A 15 21.75 19.74 11.80
CA LEU A 15 21.23 19.13 10.58
C LEU A 15 19.87 18.51 10.92
N LEU A 16 18.81 19.32 10.84
CA LEU A 16 17.44 18.83 10.75
C LEU A 16 17.35 17.98 9.47
N GLY A 17 17.54 16.67 9.64
CA GLY A 17 17.44 15.70 8.57
C GLY A 17 16.08 15.83 7.89
N LEU A 18 16.10 16.14 6.59
CA LEU A 18 14.93 16.08 5.73
C LEU A 18 14.45 14.62 5.69
N SER A 19 13.47 14.32 6.53
CA SER A 19 12.71 13.08 6.45
C SER A 19 11.84 13.18 5.19
N GLY A 20 12.41 12.78 4.06
CA GLY A 20 11.67 12.61 2.82
C GLY A 20 10.62 11.52 3.04
N ALA A 21 9.37 11.92 3.24
CA ALA A 21 8.24 11.03 3.12
C ALA A 21 8.17 10.60 1.65
N ALA A 22 8.73 9.44 1.33
CA ALA A 22 8.47 8.77 0.07
C ALA A 22 6.96 8.50 0.02
N SER A 23 6.23 9.30 -0.76
CA SER A 23 4.81 9.12 -1.00
C SER A 23 4.63 7.76 -1.69
N ALA A 24 4.26 6.76 -0.90
CA ALA A 24 3.79 5.49 -1.41
C ALA A 24 2.57 5.81 -2.28
N ARG A 25 2.59 5.33 -3.52
CA ARG A 25 1.43 5.43 -4.43
C ARG A 25 0.23 4.88 -3.67
N ASP A 26 -0.72 5.75 -3.36
CA ASP A 26 -1.99 5.47 -2.71
C ASP A 26 -2.71 4.39 -3.54
N VAL A 27 -2.51 3.12 -3.18
CA VAL A 27 -3.52 2.13 -3.46
C VAL A 27 -4.62 2.48 -2.49
N ARG A 28 -5.74 2.98 -3.04
CA ARG A 28 -6.95 3.17 -2.25
C ARG A 28 -7.30 1.82 -1.65
N GLU A 29 -7.02 1.67 -0.37
CA GLU A 29 -7.40 0.51 0.43
C GLU A 29 -8.92 0.32 0.31
N PRO A 30 -9.40 -0.91 0.11
CA PRO A 30 -10.84 -1.15 0.08
C PRO A 30 -11.45 -0.85 1.46
N ASP A 31 -12.73 -0.50 1.47
CA ASP A 31 -13.49 -0.44 2.71
C ASP A 31 -13.73 -1.87 3.21
N GLU A 32 -12.93 -2.29 4.18
CA GLU A 32 -13.00 -3.60 4.82
C GLU A 32 -14.40 -3.94 5.34
N SER A 33 -15.20 -2.97 5.77
CA SER A 33 -16.55 -3.25 6.29
C SER A 33 -17.49 -3.85 5.23
N THR A 34 -17.19 -3.60 3.95
CA THR A 34 -17.93 -4.13 2.81
C THR A 34 -17.38 -5.46 2.28
N LEU A 35 -16.32 -6.02 2.89
CA LEU A 35 -15.68 -7.25 2.43
C LEU A 35 -15.96 -8.43 3.35
N ASP A 36 -16.03 -9.64 2.77
CA ASP A 36 -16.23 -10.88 3.52
C ASP A 36 -14.96 -11.43 4.18
N ARG A 37 -13.81 -10.99 3.70
CA ARG A 37 -12.47 -11.42 4.09
C ARG A 37 -11.56 -10.22 4.15
N HIS A 38 -10.61 -10.27 5.07
CA HIS A 38 -9.72 -9.17 5.38
C HIS A 38 -8.24 -9.56 5.26
N GLY A 39 -7.41 -8.54 5.15
CA GLY A 39 -5.97 -8.60 5.33
C GLY A 39 -5.19 -8.79 4.03
N HIS A 40 -3.86 -8.79 4.17
CA HIS A 40 -2.96 -8.60 3.04
C HIS A 40 -1.95 -9.73 2.89
N TYR A 41 -1.35 -9.81 1.72
CA TYR A 41 -0.16 -10.61 1.47
C TYR A 41 0.88 -9.75 0.76
N ARG A 42 2.16 -10.11 0.91
CA ARG A 42 3.23 -9.51 0.13
C ARG A 42 3.40 -10.29 -1.17
N ASN A 43 3.22 -9.64 -2.31
CA ASN A 43 3.44 -10.27 -3.61
C ASN A 43 4.94 -10.44 -3.91
N ARG A 44 5.27 -11.08 -5.05
CA ARG A 44 6.66 -11.30 -5.46
C ARG A 44 7.45 -10.01 -5.71
N ASP A 45 6.76 -8.93 -6.08
CA ASP A 45 7.37 -7.62 -6.31
C ASP A 45 7.58 -6.84 -5.00
N GLY A 46 7.20 -7.42 -3.85
CA GLY A 46 7.36 -6.82 -2.54
C GLY A 46 6.22 -5.88 -2.13
N PHE A 47 5.15 -5.78 -2.93
CA PHE A 47 4.00 -4.94 -2.59
C PHE A 47 3.06 -5.66 -1.64
N GLU A 48 2.56 -4.91 -0.65
CA GLU A 48 1.43 -5.33 0.16
C GLU A 48 0.14 -5.20 -0.67
N VAL A 49 -0.63 -6.28 -0.73
CA VAL A 49 -1.81 -6.43 -1.58
C VAL A 49 -2.92 -7.06 -0.75
N HIS A 50 -4.12 -6.47 -0.80
CA HIS A 50 -5.28 -7.06 -0.15
C HIS A 50 -5.58 -8.46 -0.71
N ARG A 51 -5.92 -9.41 0.18
CA ARG A 51 -6.28 -10.77 -0.22
C ARG A 51 -7.57 -10.76 -1.04
N PRO A 52 -7.79 -11.75 -1.92
CA PRO A 52 -9.07 -11.84 -2.61
C PRO A 52 -10.25 -11.90 -1.63
N ALA A 53 -11.26 -11.05 -1.84
CA ALA A 53 -12.46 -10.96 -1.01
C ALA A 53 -13.73 -10.75 -1.84
N LYS A 54 -14.87 -11.26 -1.37
CA LYS A 54 -16.18 -10.96 -1.94
C LYS A 54 -16.69 -9.65 -1.35
N SER A 55 -17.36 -8.85 -2.17
CA SER A 55 -18.08 -7.68 -1.69
C SER A 55 -19.45 -8.12 -1.14
N ARG A 56 -19.84 -7.53 -0.01
CA ARG A 56 -21.11 -7.75 0.68
C ARG A 56 -22.24 -6.91 0.08
N ASP A 57 -21.90 -5.77 -0.50
CA ASP A 57 -22.83 -4.79 -1.08
C ASP A 57 -23.01 -4.97 -2.60
N GLY A 58 -22.31 -5.93 -3.21
CA GLY A 58 -22.35 -6.23 -4.64
C GLY A 58 -21.51 -5.29 -5.51
N ASN A 59 -20.97 -4.20 -4.95
CA ASN A 59 -20.17 -3.23 -5.68
C ASN A 59 -18.73 -3.71 -5.87
N LYS A 60 -18.03 -3.06 -6.81
CA LYS A 60 -16.58 -3.24 -6.98
C LYS A 60 -15.84 -2.53 -5.83
N PRO A 61 -15.04 -3.24 -5.02
CA PRO A 61 -14.21 -2.62 -4.00
C PRO A 61 -13.16 -1.69 -4.60
N ALA A 62 -12.84 -0.61 -3.88
CA ALA A 62 -11.74 0.27 -4.27
C ALA A 62 -10.43 -0.52 -4.42
N GLY A 63 -9.67 -0.23 -5.47
CA GLY A 63 -8.39 -0.90 -5.74
C GLY A 63 -8.49 -2.32 -6.30
N ALA A 64 -9.69 -2.90 -6.47
CA ALA A 64 -9.85 -4.19 -7.14
C ALA A 64 -9.45 -4.09 -8.62
N THR A 65 -8.61 -5.02 -9.07
CA THR A 65 -8.02 -5.09 -10.42
C THR A 65 -8.58 -6.23 -11.27
N ALA A 66 -9.32 -7.17 -10.67
CA ALA A 66 -10.00 -8.22 -11.41
C ALA A 66 -11.19 -8.80 -10.63
N LYS A 67 -12.20 -9.28 -11.36
CA LYS A 67 -13.24 -10.18 -10.87
C LYS A 67 -12.84 -11.62 -11.19
N CYS A 68 -12.75 -12.47 -10.16
CA CYS A 68 -12.52 -13.91 -10.32
C CYS A 68 -13.83 -14.65 -10.66
N ARG A 69 -13.72 -15.89 -11.16
CA ARG A 69 -14.91 -16.71 -11.54
C ARG A 69 -15.75 -17.20 -10.36
N ASP A 70 -15.22 -17.19 -9.15
CA ASP A 70 -15.96 -17.54 -7.92
C ASP A 70 -16.60 -16.34 -7.21
N ASP A 71 -16.71 -15.21 -7.94
CA ASP A 71 -17.20 -13.91 -7.50
C ASP A 71 -16.32 -13.13 -6.52
N THR A 72 -15.12 -13.62 -6.25
CA THR A 72 -14.14 -12.90 -5.44
C THR A 72 -13.49 -11.77 -6.25
N TRP A 73 -13.26 -10.61 -5.61
CA TRP A 73 -12.47 -9.52 -6.16
C TRP A 73 -11.00 -9.72 -5.84
N SER A 74 -10.13 -9.61 -6.85
CA SER A 74 -8.68 -9.65 -6.70
C SER A 74 -8.10 -8.25 -6.74
N PHE A 75 -7.07 -8.02 -5.92
CA PHE A 75 -6.30 -6.77 -5.83
C PHE A 75 -4.87 -6.94 -6.38
N SER A 76 -4.57 -8.08 -7.00
CA SER A 76 -3.27 -8.39 -7.60
C SER A 76 -2.90 -7.39 -8.69
N ARG A 77 -1.66 -6.91 -8.68
CA ARG A 77 -1.12 -6.02 -9.73
C ARG A 77 -0.50 -6.79 -10.90
N ASN A 78 -0.41 -8.11 -10.81
CA ASN A 78 0.22 -8.95 -11.82
C ASN A 78 -0.85 -9.75 -12.57
N HIS A 79 -0.71 -9.92 -13.88
CA HIS A 79 -1.68 -10.73 -14.63
C HIS A 79 -1.43 -12.24 -14.47
N ARG A 80 -0.17 -12.64 -14.34
CA ARG A 80 0.21 -14.05 -14.19
C ARG A 80 -0.23 -14.57 -12.83
N GLY A 81 -1.01 -15.66 -12.83
CA GLY A 81 -1.44 -16.38 -11.62
C GLY A 81 -2.63 -15.74 -10.88
N THR A 82 -3.12 -14.59 -11.31
CA THR A 82 -4.29 -13.93 -10.70
C THR A 82 -5.54 -14.80 -10.82
N CYS A 83 -6.28 -14.89 -9.72
CA CYS A 83 -7.45 -15.76 -9.57
C CYS A 83 -7.17 -17.26 -9.79
N SER A 84 -5.91 -17.74 -9.76
CA SER A 84 -5.59 -19.16 -9.98
C SER A 84 -6.29 -20.10 -8.99
N GLY A 85 -6.35 -19.74 -7.71
CA GLY A 85 -7.13 -20.46 -6.68
C GLY A 85 -8.65 -20.20 -6.73
N HIS A 86 -9.10 -19.34 -7.63
CA HIS A 86 -10.47 -18.82 -7.73
C HIS A 86 -11.08 -19.08 -9.12
N GLY A 87 -10.59 -20.12 -9.82
CA GLY A 87 -11.12 -20.53 -11.13
C GLY A 87 -10.66 -19.70 -12.33
N GLY A 88 -9.71 -18.78 -12.13
CA GLY A 88 -9.23 -17.84 -13.13
C GLY A 88 -10.01 -16.52 -13.15
N VAL A 89 -9.52 -15.59 -13.97
CA VAL A 89 -10.12 -14.26 -14.11
C VAL A 89 -11.38 -14.35 -14.99
N ALA A 90 -12.48 -13.81 -14.49
CA ALA A 90 -13.69 -13.60 -15.28
C ALA A 90 -13.62 -12.27 -16.05
N HIS A 91 -13.19 -11.20 -15.37
CA HIS A 91 -13.07 -9.87 -15.94
C HIS A 91 -11.90 -9.11 -15.32
N TRP A 92 -11.17 -8.33 -16.12
CA TRP A 92 -10.13 -7.43 -15.63
C TRP A 92 -10.72 -6.05 -15.42
N GLU A 93 -10.42 -5.46 -14.28
CA GLU A 93 -10.89 -4.15 -13.88
C GLU A 93 -9.81 -3.11 -14.20
N GLY A 94 -9.83 -2.59 -15.42
CA GLY A 94 -8.84 -1.65 -15.93
C GLY A 94 -9.32 -0.91 -17.16
#